data_AF-A0A1U8L2W4-F1
#
_entry.id   AF-A0A1U8L2W4-F1
#
_cell.length_a   1.000
_cell.length_b   1.000
_cell.length_c   1.000
_cell.angle_alpha   90.00
_cell.angle_beta   90.00
_cell.angle_gamma   90.00
#
_symmetry.space_group_name_H-M   'P 1'
#
loop_
_entity.id
_entity.type
_entity.pdbx_description
1 polymer ?
#
loop_
_entity_poly.entity_id
_entity_poly.type
_entity_poly.pdbx_seq_one_letter_code
_entity_poly.pdbx_strand_id
1 'polypeptide(L)'
;MAAPMLWLLSIFSIFSIAACIDDKCAACNAVAAELEIQLSKEKPRNHLDMRHRLDSKGQRQGKVIDYRMSELRAVELLDGLCEKMQDYTLEKLDSSRREWIKVHNWDILTIDKQEAKAYSKDISSYCGRLLEETEDELTELIKKGSVKQGDVSKVLCEDLSEHCSGSSDRDSDNDEL
;
A
#
# COMPACT_ATOMS: atom_id res chain seq x y z
N MET A 1 56.49 -31.07 -6.43
CA MET A 1 55.32 -30.99 -5.52
C MET A 1 54.79 -29.57 -5.61
N ALA A 2 53.76 -29.35 -6.43
CA ALA A 2 53.03 -28.09 -6.56
C ALA A 2 51.59 -28.45 -6.96
N ALA A 3 50.64 -27.76 -6.33
CA ALA A 3 49.21 -28.07 -6.30
C ALA A 3 48.53 -27.90 -7.69
N PRO A 4 47.24 -28.26 -7.82
CA PRO A 4 46.24 -27.28 -7.42
C PRO A 4 45.05 -27.85 -6.64
N MET A 5 44.67 -27.05 -5.66
CA MET A 5 43.45 -27.07 -4.87
C MET A 5 42.25 -26.82 -5.79
N LEU A 6 41.27 -27.73 -5.82
CA LEU A 6 39.98 -27.56 -6.49
C LEU A 6 38.86 -27.88 -5.49
N TRP A 7 37.82 -27.02 -5.56
CA TRP A 7 36.42 -27.26 -5.20
C TRP A 7 36.05 -27.13 -3.71
N LEU A 8 35.04 -26.36 -3.29
CA LEU A 8 33.87 -25.76 -3.96
C LEU A 8 33.54 -24.39 -3.35
N LEU A 9 33.26 -23.39 -4.21
CA LEU A 9 32.50 -22.22 -3.80
C LEU A 9 31.05 -22.67 -3.61
N SER A 10 30.64 -22.82 -2.34
CA SER A 10 29.23 -22.99 -1.99
C SER A 10 28.51 -21.66 -2.22
N ILE A 11 27.93 -21.51 -3.40
CA ILE A 11 27.00 -20.42 -3.71
C ILE A 11 25.69 -20.79 -3.00
N PHE A 12 25.51 -20.29 -1.78
CA PHE A 12 24.18 -20.21 -1.19
C PHE A 12 23.38 -19.23 -2.03
N SER A 13 22.60 -19.74 -3.00
CA SER A 13 21.47 -18.98 -3.53
C SER A 13 20.57 -18.68 -2.35
N ILE A 14 20.67 -17.46 -1.83
CA ILE A 14 19.65 -16.88 -0.98
C ILE A 14 18.45 -16.71 -1.91
N PHE A 15 17.64 -17.76 -2.04
CA PHE A 15 16.28 -17.61 -2.48
C PHE A 15 15.62 -16.76 -1.41
N SER A 16 15.57 -15.44 -1.65
CA SER A 16 14.61 -14.59 -0.96
C SER A 16 13.26 -15.20 -1.25
N ILE A 17 12.69 -15.91 -0.27
CA ILE A 17 11.29 -16.29 -0.29
C ILE A 17 10.58 -14.94 -0.26
N ALA A 18 10.22 -14.44 -1.44
CA ALA A 18 9.31 -13.31 -1.53
C ALA A 18 8.04 -13.81 -0.84
N ALA A 19 7.73 -13.26 0.33
CA ALA A 19 6.45 -13.49 0.99
C ALA A 19 5.38 -12.91 0.04
N CYS A 20 4.84 -13.77 -0.81
CA CYS A 20 3.67 -13.42 -1.60
C CYS A 20 2.49 -13.46 -0.64
N ILE A 21 1.76 -12.35 -0.58
CA ILE A 21 0.44 -12.37 0.01
C ILE A 21 -0.43 -13.22 -0.92
N ASP A 22 -1.04 -14.27 -0.38
CA ASP A 22 -1.88 -15.22 -1.13
C ASP A 22 -3.10 -14.52 -1.74
N ASP A 23 -3.80 -13.69 -0.96
CA ASP A 23 -4.97 -12.93 -1.42
C ASP A 23 -4.62 -11.44 -1.59
N LYS A 24 -4.08 -11.11 -2.77
CA LYS A 24 -3.71 -9.73 -3.13
C LYS A 24 -4.92 -8.80 -3.12
N CYS A 25 -6.09 -9.27 -3.55
CA CYS A 25 -7.28 -8.43 -3.58
C CYS A 25 -7.72 -8.04 -2.16
N ALA A 26 -7.80 -9.01 -1.25
CA ALA A 26 -8.15 -8.76 0.14
C ALA A 26 -7.13 -7.82 0.83
N ALA A 27 -5.83 -8.02 0.57
CA ALA A 27 -4.81 -7.13 1.12
C ALA A 27 -4.87 -5.72 0.53
N CYS A 28 -5.10 -5.59 -0.79
CA CYS A 28 -5.30 -4.29 -1.41
C CYS A 28 -6.49 -3.56 -0.79
N ASN A 29 -7.62 -4.24 -0.63
CA ASN A 29 -8.82 -3.66 -0.05
C ASN A 29 -8.60 -3.20 1.40
N ALA A 30 -7.76 -3.89 2.18
CA ALA A 30 -7.36 -3.43 3.50
C ALA A 30 -6.52 -2.14 3.45
N VAL A 31 -5.57 -2.03 2.51
CA VAL A 31 -4.80 -0.79 2.27
C VAL A 31 -5.72 0.35 1.83
N ALA A 32 -6.62 0.08 0.88
CA ALA A 32 -7.60 1.03 0.40
C ALA A 32 -8.51 1.51 1.53
N ALA A 33 -8.96 0.62 2.43
CA ALA A 33 -9.75 0.97 3.60
C ALA A 33 -8.99 1.89 4.58
N GLU A 34 -7.69 1.71 4.77
CA GLU A 34 -6.89 2.63 5.59
C GLU A 34 -6.73 4.00 4.91
N LEU A 35 -6.57 4.04 3.58
CA LEU A 35 -6.54 5.29 2.81
C LEU A 35 -7.89 6.03 2.83
N GLU A 36 -9.01 5.30 2.79
CA GLU A 36 -10.36 5.85 3.02
C GLU A 36 -10.48 6.49 4.41
N ILE A 37 -9.93 5.83 5.44
CA ILE A 37 -9.86 6.39 6.79
C ILE A 37 -9.03 7.67 6.80
N GLN A 38 -7.89 7.72 6.08
CA GLN A 38 -7.07 8.94 5.97
C GLN A 38 -7.84 10.08 5.31
N LEU A 39 -8.51 9.82 4.18
CA LEU A 39 -9.37 10.78 3.48
C LEU A 39 -10.49 11.32 4.37
N SER A 40 -11.15 10.46 5.14
CA SER A 40 -12.22 10.87 6.06
C SER A 40 -11.73 11.77 7.21
N LYS A 41 -10.45 11.65 7.57
CA LYS A 41 -9.79 12.45 8.62
C LYS A 41 -9.06 13.67 8.06
N GLU A 42 -9.07 13.86 6.75
CA GLU A 42 -8.44 15.01 6.06
C GLU A 42 -8.99 16.31 6.64
N LYS A 43 -8.11 17.13 7.20
CA LYS A 43 -8.51 18.45 7.73
C LYS A 43 -8.58 19.46 6.58
N PRO A 44 -9.58 20.36 6.57
CA PRO A 44 -9.61 21.46 5.61
C PRO A 44 -8.31 22.27 5.66
N ARG A 45 -7.74 22.57 4.48
CA ARG A 45 -6.54 23.40 4.34
C ARG A 45 -6.84 24.58 3.42
N ASN A 46 -6.09 25.67 3.62
CA ASN A 46 -6.09 26.80 2.70
C ASN A 46 -5.27 26.49 1.44
N HIS A 47 -5.39 27.35 0.43
CA HIS A 47 -4.56 27.30 -0.76
C HIS A 47 -3.05 27.37 -0.42
N LEU A 48 -2.24 26.69 -1.22
CA LEU A 48 -0.78 26.79 -1.18
C LEU A 48 -0.36 28.07 -1.91
N ASP A 49 0.24 29.00 -1.18
CA ASP A 49 0.78 30.24 -1.75
C ASP A 49 2.26 30.07 -2.10
N MET A 50 2.53 29.80 -3.37
CA MET A 50 3.89 29.64 -3.90
C MET A 50 4.48 30.99 -4.39
N ARG A 51 3.87 32.13 -4.02
CA ARG A 51 4.35 33.45 -4.44
C ARG A 51 5.44 33.97 -3.51
N HIS A 52 6.64 33.39 -3.63
CA HIS A 52 7.78 33.76 -2.79
C HIS A 52 8.54 34.99 -3.31
N ARG A 53 8.40 35.35 -4.59
CA ARG A 53 9.12 36.48 -5.21
C ARG A 53 8.29 37.76 -5.17
N LEU A 54 8.92 38.90 -4.87
CA LEU A 54 8.33 40.22 -5.03
C LEU A 54 8.80 40.86 -6.36
N ASP A 55 7.92 41.59 -7.03
CA ASP A 55 8.32 42.44 -8.15
C ASP A 55 8.76 43.85 -7.69
N SER A 56 9.17 44.69 -8.64
CA SER A 56 9.61 46.06 -8.38
C SER A 56 8.52 46.98 -7.82
N LYS A 57 7.24 46.55 -7.84
CA LYS A 57 6.09 47.27 -7.27
C LYS A 57 5.68 46.69 -5.90
N GLY A 58 6.44 45.73 -5.36
CA GLY A 58 6.15 45.06 -4.09
C GLY A 58 4.99 44.06 -4.17
N GLN A 59 4.58 43.63 -5.38
CA GLN A 59 3.53 42.62 -5.54
C GLN A 59 4.15 41.22 -5.56
N ARG A 60 3.46 40.26 -4.91
CA ARG A 60 3.88 38.86 -4.87
C ARG A 60 3.62 38.17 -6.20
N GLN A 61 4.65 37.54 -6.74
CA GLN A 61 4.68 36.84 -8.02
C GLN A 61 4.82 35.33 -7.81
N GLY A 62 4.03 34.54 -8.55
CA GLY A 62 4.02 33.08 -8.47
C GLY A 62 2.61 32.49 -8.60
N LYS A 63 2.47 31.22 -8.23
CA LYS A 63 1.21 30.47 -8.33
C LYS A 63 0.53 30.34 -6.96
N VAL A 64 -0.78 30.43 -6.94
CA VAL A 64 -1.61 30.00 -5.80
C VAL A 64 -2.33 28.73 -6.24
N ILE A 65 -2.21 27.64 -5.48
CA ILE A 65 -2.75 26.32 -5.82
C ILE A 65 -3.77 25.92 -4.77
N ASP A 66 -4.95 25.48 -5.17
CA ASP A 66 -5.89 24.87 -4.25
C ASP A 66 -5.26 23.60 -3.66
N TYR A 67 -5.28 23.45 -2.33
CA TYR A 67 -4.76 22.27 -1.65
C TYR A 67 -5.36 20.97 -2.20
N ARG A 68 -6.65 20.97 -2.56
CA ARG A 68 -7.37 19.79 -3.08
C ARG A 68 -6.79 19.27 -4.39
N MET A 69 -6.16 20.15 -5.17
CA MET A 69 -5.51 19.85 -6.44
C MET A 69 -3.97 19.86 -6.34
N SER A 70 -3.43 19.84 -5.12
CA SER A 70 -2.00 19.88 -4.88
C SER A 70 -1.40 18.48 -4.74
N GLU A 71 -0.17 18.32 -5.21
CA GLU A 71 0.66 17.13 -4.96
C GLU A 71 0.91 16.92 -3.47
N LEU A 72 1.04 18.02 -2.71
CA LEU A 72 1.17 17.97 -1.25
C LEU A 72 0.03 17.21 -0.59
N ARG A 73 -1.22 17.33 -1.08
CA ARG A 73 -2.35 16.55 -0.54
C ARG A 73 -2.16 15.05 -0.75
N ALA A 74 -1.63 14.62 -1.90
CA ALA A 74 -1.35 13.22 -2.16
C ALA A 74 -0.24 12.71 -1.21
N VAL A 75 0.86 13.45 -1.08
CA VAL A 75 1.94 13.14 -0.15
C VAL A 75 1.42 13.03 1.29
N GLU A 76 0.62 13.99 1.76
CA GLU A 76 0.05 13.95 3.12
C GLU A 76 -0.93 12.79 3.36
N LEU A 77 -1.60 12.28 2.31
CA LEU A 77 -2.51 11.13 2.41
C LEU A 77 -1.78 9.78 2.41
N LEU A 78 -0.69 9.69 1.64
CA LEU A 78 0.11 8.48 1.49
C LEU A 78 1.18 8.34 2.57
N ASP A 79 1.60 9.45 3.18
CA ASP A 79 2.55 9.46 4.29
C ASP A 79 2.03 8.61 5.47
N GLY A 80 2.89 7.70 5.95
CA GLY A 80 2.56 6.80 7.05
C GLY A 80 1.52 5.72 6.72
N LEU A 81 1.04 5.60 5.48
CA LEU A 81 -0.03 4.66 5.12
C LEU A 81 0.43 3.21 5.34
N CYS A 82 1.59 2.84 4.82
CA CYS A 82 2.10 1.48 4.92
C CYS A 82 2.60 1.11 6.32
N GLU A 83 3.01 2.10 7.11
CA GLU A 83 3.32 1.93 8.53
C GLU A 83 2.07 1.56 9.32
N LYS A 84 0.92 2.22 9.04
CA LYS A 84 -0.36 1.88 9.68
C LYS A 84 -0.87 0.49 9.33
N MET A 85 -0.42 -0.09 8.21
CA MET A 85 -0.74 -1.48 7.89
C MET A 85 -0.11 -2.47 8.89
N GLN A 86 0.86 -2.04 9.71
CA GLN A 86 1.36 -2.86 10.82
C GLN A 86 0.33 -3.03 11.95
N ASP A 87 -0.74 -2.23 11.96
CA ASP A 87 -1.89 -2.43 12.86
C ASP A 87 -2.88 -3.46 12.30
N TYR A 88 -2.59 -4.14 11.18
CA TYR A 88 -3.47 -5.13 10.58
C TYR A 88 -2.94 -6.55 10.78
N THR A 89 -3.84 -7.52 10.82
CA THR A 89 -3.49 -8.95 10.82
C THR A 89 -4.53 -9.76 10.07
N LEU A 90 -4.20 -11.01 9.73
CA LEU A 90 -5.08 -11.91 8.99
C LEU A 90 -5.79 -12.86 9.97
N GLU A 91 -7.09 -12.65 10.18
CA GLU A 91 -7.91 -13.52 11.02
C GLU A 91 -8.55 -14.64 10.20
N LYS A 92 -8.51 -15.87 10.72
CA LYS A 92 -9.19 -17.03 10.14
C LYS A 92 -10.61 -17.10 10.71
N LEU A 93 -11.61 -16.77 9.90
CA LEU A 93 -13.02 -16.84 10.32
C LEU A 93 -13.55 -18.28 10.28
N ASP A 94 -13.08 -19.07 9.30
CA ASP A 94 -13.33 -20.50 9.19
C ASP A 94 -12.20 -21.20 8.41
N SER A 95 -12.38 -22.47 8.04
CA SER A 95 -11.38 -23.25 7.31
C SER A 95 -11.02 -22.70 5.93
N SER A 96 -11.85 -21.82 5.37
CA SER A 96 -11.73 -21.31 4.00
C SER A 96 -11.65 -19.79 3.90
N ARG A 97 -12.18 -19.05 4.88
CA ARG A 97 -12.27 -17.59 4.85
C ARG A 97 -11.26 -16.95 5.79
N ARG A 98 -10.47 -16.05 5.23
CA ARG A 98 -9.52 -15.21 5.95
C ARG A 98 -9.86 -13.74 5.67
N GLU A 99 -9.70 -12.89 6.67
CA GLU A 99 -10.00 -11.46 6.54
C GLU A 99 -8.89 -10.64 7.19
N TRP A 100 -8.51 -9.54 6.53
CA TRP A 100 -7.59 -8.57 7.11
C TRP A 100 -8.35 -7.66 8.06
N ILE A 101 -8.02 -7.75 9.34
CA ILE A 101 -8.66 -6.95 10.39
C ILE A 101 -7.66 -5.96 10.98
N LYS A 102 -8.16 -4.79 11.38
CA LYS A 102 -7.37 -3.81 12.13
C LYS A 102 -7.36 -4.16 13.62
N VAL A 103 -6.19 -4.38 14.17
CA VAL A 103 -5.95 -4.73 15.56
C VAL A 103 -5.84 -3.46 16.40
N HIS A 104 -6.82 -3.23 17.27
CA HIS A 104 -6.76 -2.14 18.25
C HIS A 104 -6.06 -2.54 19.56
N ASN A 105 -6.05 -3.83 19.87
CA ASN A 105 -5.40 -4.37 21.07
C ASN A 105 -4.79 -5.74 20.77
N TRP A 106 -3.45 -5.77 20.70
CA TRP A 106 -2.65 -6.97 20.41
C TRP A 106 -2.69 -8.05 21.48
N ASP A 107 -3.21 -7.76 22.67
CA ASP A 107 -3.29 -8.72 23.78
C ASP A 107 -4.62 -9.47 23.83
N ILE A 108 -5.60 -9.08 23.01
CA ILE A 108 -6.95 -9.70 22.95
C ILE A 108 -7.12 -10.58 21.71
N LEU A 109 -6.05 -10.81 20.94
CA LEU A 109 -6.10 -11.62 19.73
C LEU A 109 -6.36 -13.11 20.02
N THR A 110 -7.23 -13.71 19.20
CA THR A 110 -7.52 -15.15 19.20
C THR A 110 -6.41 -15.97 18.54
N ILE A 111 -5.68 -15.35 17.62
CA ILE A 111 -4.53 -15.92 16.90
C ILE A 111 -3.22 -15.76 17.68
N ASP A 112 -2.23 -16.61 17.36
CA ASP A 112 -0.90 -16.50 17.95
C ASP A 112 -0.26 -15.13 17.64
N LYS A 113 0.33 -14.51 18.66
CA LYS A 113 0.88 -13.14 18.55
C LYS A 113 2.06 -13.05 17.60
N GLN A 114 2.85 -14.11 17.43
CA GLN A 114 3.97 -14.12 16.48
C GLN A 114 3.45 -14.28 15.05
N GLU A 115 2.50 -15.20 14.82
CA GLU A 115 1.81 -15.36 13.53
C GLU A 115 1.13 -14.03 13.13
N ALA A 116 0.41 -13.41 14.06
CA ALA A 116 -0.29 -12.16 13.83
C ALA A 116 0.64 -11.02 13.37
N LYS A 117 1.79 -10.90 14.04
CA LYS A 117 2.82 -9.91 13.71
C LYS A 117 3.55 -10.20 12.40
N ALA A 118 3.69 -11.48 12.03
CA ALA A 118 4.22 -11.84 10.72
C ALA A 118 3.29 -11.31 9.61
N TYR A 119 1.98 -11.56 9.73
CA TYR A 119 1.00 -11.01 8.79
C TYR A 119 1.00 -9.48 8.72
N SER A 120 1.16 -8.79 9.86
CA SER A 120 1.28 -7.32 9.88
C SER A 120 2.47 -6.81 9.07
N LYS A 121 3.61 -7.48 9.20
CA LYS A 121 4.80 -7.14 8.44
C LYS A 121 4.60 -7.42 6.94
N ASP A 122 3.94 -8.53 6.62
CA ASP A 122 3.68 -8.93 5.24
C ASP A 122 2.76 -7.92 4.53
N ILE A 123 1.66 -7.49 5.17
CA ILE A 123 0.77 -6.47 4.58
C ILE A 123 1.40 -5.08 4.51
N SER A 124 2.24 -4.71 5.48
CA SER A 124 3.03 -3.48 5.41
C SER A 124 4.01 -3.51 4.23
N SER A 125 4.71 -4.63 4.02
CA SER A 125 5.60 -4.81 2.87
C SER A 125 4.85 -4.87 1.53
N TYR A 126 3.66 -5.47 1.50
CA TYR A 126 2.77 -5.44 0.34
C TYR A 126 2.31 -4.02 0.00
N CYS A 127 1.90 -3.23 1.00
CA CYS A 127 1.54 -1.83 0.79
C CYS A 127 2.69 -1.04 0.17
N GLY A 128 3.93 -1.26 0.65
CA GLY A 128 5.12 -0.62 0.06
C GLY A 128 5.25 -0.90 -1.43
N ARG A 129 5.17 -2.18 -1.83
CA ARG A 129 5.20 -2.58 -3.25
C ARG A 129 4.04 -2.01 -4.06
N LEU A 130 2.83 -2.03 -3.48
CA LEU A 130 1.63 -1.47 -4.12
C LEU A 130 1.81 0.03 -4.41
N LEU A 131 2.36 0.80 -3.47
CA LEU A 131 2.60 2.22 -3.67
C LEU A 131 3.79 2.48 -4.60
N GLU A 132 4.87 1.69 -4.52
CA GLU A 132 5.97 1.76 -5.49
C GLU A 132 5.48 1.63 -6.94
N GLU A 133 4.45 0.81 -7.18
CA GLU A 133 3.88 0.57 -8.51
C GLU A 133 2.84 1.64 -8.92
N THR A 134 2.12 2.26 -7.98
CA THR A 134 0.90 3.04 -8.28
C THR A 134 0.91 4.50 -7.82
N GLU A 135 1.93 4.95 -7.06
CA GLU A 135 1.95 6.28 -6.43
C GLU A 135 1.82 7.43 -7.44
N ASP A 136 2.48 7.31 -8.60
CA ASP A 136 2.49 8.36 -9.63
C ASP A 136 1.09 8.58 -10.22
N GLU A 137 0.42 7.52 -10.69
CA GLU A 137 -0.94 7.62 -11.22
C GLU A 137 -1.95 7.99 -10.13
N LEU A 138 -1.82 7.40 -8.93
CA LEU A 138 -2.69 7.69 -7.80
C LEU A 138 -2.61 9.17 -7.41
N THR A 139 -1.40 9.74 -7.38
CA THR A 139 -1.17 11.16 -7.11
C THR A 139 -1.86 12.05 -8.14
N GLU A 140 -1.78 11.70 -9.43
CA GLU A 140 -2.48 12.43 -10.48
C GLU A 140 -4.01 12.35 -10.34
N LEU A 141 -4.55 11.20 -9.97
CA LEU A 141 -5.99 11.03 -9.73
C LEU A 141 -6.46 11.80 -8.48
N ILE A 142 -5.66 11.84 -7.41
CA ILE A 142 -5.94 12.66 -6.21
C ILE A 142 -5.99 14.14 -6.58
N LYS A 143 -5.02 14.64 -7.37
CA LYS A 143 -4.95 16.03 -7.83
C LYS A 143 -6.14 16.41 -8.71
N LYS A 144 -6.64 15.48 -9.53
CA LYS A 144 -7.85 15.67 -10.36
C LYS A 144 -9.15 15.57 -9.57
N GLY A 145 -9.10 15.14 -8.30
CA GLY A 145 -10.27 14.91 -7.47
C GLY A 145 -11.07 13.66 -7.89
N SER A 146 -10.42 12.73 -8.60
CA SER A 146 -10.99 11.46 -9.03
C SER A 146 -10.99 10.40 -7.93
N VAL A 147 -10.16 10.57 -6.90
CA VAL A 147 -10.17 9.73 -5.69
C VAL A 147 -11.04 10.40 -4.64
N LYS A 148 -12.20 9.81 -4.36
CA LYS A 148 -13.16 10.26 -3.36
C LYS A 148 -13.44 9.15 -2.36
N GLN A 149 -14.01 9.55 -1.23
CA GLN A 149 -14.42 8.60 -0.22
C GLN A 149 -15.46 7.63 -0.81
N GLY A 150 -15.23 6.33 -0.67
CA GLY A 150 -16.04 5.25 -1.23
C GLY A 150 -15.54 4.68 -2.56
N ASP A 151 -14.63 5.39 -3.26
CA ASP A 151 -14.12 4.98 -4.58
C ASP A 151 -12.67 4.45 -4.51
N VAL A 152 -11.99 4.53 -3.35
CA VAL A 152 -10.54 4.24 -3.27
C VAL A 152 -10.24 2.79 -3.63
N SER A 153 -11.03 1.83 -3.15
CA SER A 153 -10.83 0.40 -3.45
C SER A 153 -10.90 0.14 -4.96
N LYS A 154 -11.91 0.69 -5.64
CA LYS A 154 -12.03 0.57 -7.08
C LYS A 154 -10.82 1.18 -7.80
N VAL A 155 -10.47 2.42 -7.48
CA VAL A 155 -9.36 3.11 -8.14
C VAL A 155 -8.02 2.39 -7.89
N LEU A 156 -7.70 2.08 -6.64
CA LEU A 156 -6.41 1.51 -6.27
C LEU A 156 -6.30 0.03 -6.63
N CYS A 157 -7.34 -0.76 -6.33
CA CYS A 157 -7.28 -2.22 -6.38
C CYS A 157 -7.80 -2.81 -7.69
N GLU A 158 -8.70 -2.13 -8.40
CA GLU A 158 -9.17 -2.56 -9.72
C GLU A 158 -8.44 -1.80 -10.83
N ASP A 159 -8.51 -0.46 -10.83
CA ASP A 159 -8.06 0.35 -11.97
C ASP A 159 -6.53 0.52 -12.06
N LEU A 160 -5.84 0.68 -10.92
CA LEU A 160 -4.39 0.95 -10.90
C LEU A 160 -3.55 -0.32 -10.72
N SER A 161 -3.83 -1.13 -9.70
CA SER A 161 -3.01 -2.33 -9.41
C SER A 161 -3.53 -3.62 -10.01
N GLU A 162 -4.76 -3.64 -10.52
CA GLU A 162 -5.43 -4.81 -11.10
C GLU A 162 -5.52 -6.05 -10.17
N HIS A 163 -5.24 -5.87 -8.88
CA HIS A 163 -5.24 -6.93 -7.87
C HIS A 163 -6.64 -7.49 -7.56
N CYS A 164 -7.70 -6.77 -7.91
CA CYS A 164 -9.09 -7.16 -7.73
C CYS A 164 -9.85 -7.34 -9.07
N SER A 165 -9.17 -7.74 -10.14
CA SER A 165 -9.82 -8.05 -11.41
C SER A 165 -10.84 -9.21 -11.23
N GLY A 166 -12.06 -9.01 -11.72
CA GLY A 166 -13.17 -9.93 -11.51
C GLY A 166 -12.91 -11.32 -12.09
N SER A 167 -12.47 -12.25 -11.24
CA SER A 167 -12.44 -13.71 -11.44
C SER A 167 -12.29 -14.21 -12.89
N SER A 168 -11.13 -13.99 -13.47
CA SER A 168 -10.49 -14.93 -14.41
C SER A 168 -9.02 -14.90 -13.98
N ASP A 169 -8.59 -15.69 -13.01
CA ASP A 169 -8.42 -17.12 -13.20
C ASP A 169 -8.61 -17.84 -11.87
N ARG A 170 -9.63 -18.73 -11.83
CA ARG A 170 -9.53 -19.89 -10.96
C ARG A 170 -8.63 -20.85 -11.72
N ASP A 171 -7.34 -20.85 -11.40
CA ASP A 171 -6.48 -21.97 -11.72
C ASP A 171 -7.07 -23.20 -11.01
N SER A 172 -7.89 -23.93 -11.75
CA SER A 172 -8.15 -25.32 -11.47
C SER A 172 -6.85 -26.06 -11.77
N ASP A 173 -6.02 -26.22 -10.75
CA ASP A 173 -4.99 -27.26 -10.77
C ASP A 173 -5.72 -28.61 -10.91
N ASN A 174 -5.77 -29.09 -12.14
CA ASN A 174 -6.09 -30.47 -12.47
C ASN A 174 -4.89 -31.33 -12.04
N ASP A 175 -4.91 -31.76 -10.78
CA ASP A 175 -4.19 -32.97 -10.38
C ASP A 175 -5.02 -34.18 -10.85
N GLU A 176 -4.72 -34.69 -12.05
CA GLU A 176 -5.22 -35.99 -12.52
C GLU A 176 -4.06 -36.98 -12.72
N LEU A 177 -3.98 -37.93 -11.77
CA LEU A 177 -3.54 -39.33 -11.80
C LEU A 177 -2.10 -39.67 -12.28
#